data_AF-A0A529HYV7-F1
#
_entry.id   AF-A0A529HYV7-F1
#
_cell.length_a   1.000
_cell.length_b   1.000
_cell.length_c   1.000
_cell.angle_alpha   90.00
_cell.angle_beta   90.00
_cell.angle_gamma   90.00
#
_symmetry.space_group_name_H-M   'P 1'
#
loop_
_entity.id
_entity.type
_entity.pdbx_description
1 polymer ?
#
loop_
_entity_poly.entity_id
_entity_poly.type
_entity_poly.pdbx_seq_one_letter_code
_entity_poly.pdbx_strand_id
1 'polypeptide(L)' 'GLVGWDSQVPLIGASGAIAGVVAAYLILYPKVKVWVLVFARIPLRIPAFIPLVLWILFQIVMFAAVGEDQISWACHIGG' A
#
# COMPACT_ATOMS: atom_id res chain seq x y z
N GLY A 1 -3.76 -14.43 36.01
CA GLY A 1 -3.63 -13.23 35.19
C GLY A 1 -3.06 -13.66 33.85
N LEU A 2 -3.83 -13.56 32.78
CA LEU A 2 -3.43 -14.03 31.45
C LEU A 2 -3.60 -12.89 30.46
N VAL A 3 -2.68 -11.94 30.47
CA VAL A 3 -2.49 -10.99 29.38
C VAL A 3 -1.09 -11.24 28.86
N GLY A 4 -1.00 -12.08 27.83
CA GLY A 4 0.21 -12.22 27.03
C GLY A 4 0.30 -11.03 26.08
N TRP A 5 1.40 -10.28 26.15
CA TRP A 5 1.75 -9.21 25.22
C TRP A 5 2.42 -9.73 23.94
N ASP A 6 2.45 -11.06 23.78
CA ASP A 6 3.01 -11.75 22.62
C ASP A 6 1.94 -11.94 21.55
N SER A 7 1.65 -10.87 20.79
CA SER A 7 1.04 -11.01 19.48
C SER A 7 2.08 -11.57 18.51
N GLN A 8 2.33 -12.87 18.60
CA GLN A 8 3.16 -13.64 17.65
C GLN A 8 2.49 -13.77 16.27
N VAL A 9 1.29 -13.19 16.08
CA VAL A 9 0.72 -12.97 14.76
C VAL A 9 1.22 -11.59 14.31
N PRO A 10 2.18 -11.54 13.36
CA PRO A 10 2.68 -10.27 12.89
C PRO A 10 1.54 -9.53 12.18
N LEU A 11 1.49 -8.19 12.33
CA LEU A 11 0.50 -7.30 11.71
C LEU A 11 0.51 -7.29 10.16
N ILE A 12 1.11 -8.31 9.54
CA ILE A 12 1.43 -8.46 8.11
C ILE A 12 0.19 -8.36 7.19
N GLY A 13 -1.04 -8.49 7.71
CA GLY A 13 -2.27 -8.40 6.92
C GLY A 13 -3.04 -7.06 6.98
N ALA A 14 -2.84 -6.23 8.00
CA ALA A 14 -3.67 -5.03 8.20
C ALA A 14 -3.39 -3.94 7.15
N SER A 15 -2.13 -3.81 6.73
CA SER A 15 -1.74 -2.85 5.69
C SER A 15 -2.32 -3.21 4.32
N GLY A 16 -2.44 -4.50 3.99
CA GLY A 16 -3.04 -4.98 2.75
C GLY A 16 -4.54 -4.66 2.67
N ALA A 17 -5.29 -4.89 3.76
CA ALA A 17 -6.72 -4.53 3.80
C ALA A 17 -6.95 -3.02 3.62
N ILE A 18 -6.12 -2.18 4.25
CA ILE A 18 -6.18 -0.72 4.06
C ILE A 18 -5.81 -0.34 2.61
N ALA A 19 -4.75 -0.95 2.07
CA ALA A 19 -4.33 -0.72 0.69
C ALA A 19 -5.43 -1.08 -0.31
N GLY A 20 -6.15 -2.18 -0.08
CA GLY A 20 -7.30 -2.60 -0.87
C GLY A 20 -8.44 -1.58 -0.87
N VAL A 21 -8.83 -1.09 0.30
CA VAL A 21 -9.87 -0.04 0.42
C VAL A 21 -9.44 1.25 -0.29
N VAL A 22 -8.18 1.65 -0.13
CA VAL A 22 -7.63 2.84 -0.82
C VAL A 22 -7.62 2.63 -2.33
N ALA A 23 -7.16 1.48 -2.81
CA ALA A 23 -7.14 1.16 -4.23
C ALA A 23 -8.55 1.15 -4.82
N ALA A 24 -9.53 0.54 -4.15
CA ALA A 24 -10.93 0.53 -4.57
C ALA A 24 -11.50 1.95 -4.70
N TYR A 25 -11.23 2.83 -3.73
CA TYR A 25 -11.63 4.24 -3.80
C TYR A 25 -11.00 4.97 -4.99
N LEU A 26 -9.69 4.81 -5.21
CA LEU A 26 -8.98 5.49 -6.30
C LEU A 26 -9.38 4.95 -7.68
N ILE A 27 -9.73 3.67 -7.80
CA ILE A 27 -10.29 3.07 -9.03
C ILE A 27 -11.67 3.64 -9.33
N LEU A 28 -12.53 3.79 -8.31
CA LEU A 28 -13.88 4.35 -8.48
C LEU A 28 -13.86 5.85 -8.80
N TYR A 29 -12.86 6.58 -8.29
CA TYR A 29 -12.73 8.03 -8.45
C TYR A 29 -11.37 8.47 -9.01
N PRO A 30 -10.99 8.04 -10.24
CA PRO A 30 -9.63 8.20 -10.77
C PRO A 30 -9.22 9.65 -11.06
N LYS A 31 -10.19 10.55 -11.21
CA LYS A 31 -9.99 11.97 -11.51
C LYS A 31 -9.87 12.85 -10.25
N VAL A 32 -10.07 12.29 -9.05
CA VAL A 32 -9.88 13.04 -7.80
C VAL A 32 -8.40 13.40 -7.66
N LYS A 33 -8.12 14.65 -7.28
CA LYS A 33 -6.75 15.12 -7.07
C LYS A 33 -6.35 14.86 -5.63
N VAL A 34 -5.30 14.08 -5.43
CA VAL A 34 -4.70 13.81 -4.12
C VAL A 34 -3.42 14.62 -3.95
N TRP A 35 -3.13 15.00 -2.70
CA TRP A 35 -1.87 15.63 -2.36
C TRP A 35 -0.78 14.57 -2.22
N VAL A 36 0.29 14.72 -2.99
CA VAL A 36 1.47 13.86 -2.95
C VAL A 36 2.67 14.72 -2.66
N LEU A 37 3.45 14.35 -1.64
CA LEU A 37 4.70 15.03 -1.32
C LEU A 37 5.83 14.43 -2.16
N VAL A 38 6.32 15.18 -3.14
CA VAL A 38 7.41 14.76 -4.02
C VAL A 38 8.74 15.30 -3.49
N PHE A 39 9.80 14.48 -3.57
CA PHE A 39 11.14 14.79 -3.04
C PHE A 39 11.16 15.26 -1.58
N ALA A 40 10.21 14.79 -0.77
CA ALA A 40 10.00 15.21 0.62
C ALA A 40 9.84 16.74 0.84
N ARG A 41 9.62 17.53 -0.23
CA ARG A 41 9.63 19.01 -0.13
C ARG A 41 8.52 19.71 -0.90
N ILE A 42 8.07 19.14 -2.02
CA ILE A 42 7.16 19.80 -2.95
C ILE A 42 5.80 19.09 -2.89
N PRO A 43 4.76 19.69 -2.28
CA PRO A 43 3.41 19.13 -2.30
C PRO A 43 2.78 19.38 -3.66
N LEU A 44 2.40 18.32 -4.37
CA LEU A 44 1.73 18.38 -5.67
C LEU A 44 0.33 17.78 -5.60
N ARG A 45 -0.63 18.40 -6.29
CA ARG A 45 -1.98 17.87 -6.46
C ARG A 45 -2.06 17.12 -7.78
N ILE A 46 -1.93 15.80 -7.74
CA ILE A 46 -1.97 14.96 -8.94
C ILE A 46 -3.23 14.08 -8.95
N PRO A 47 -3.75 13.72 -10.14
CA PRO A 47 -4.86 12.76 -10.24
C PRO A 47 -4.53 11.44 -9.56
N ALA A 48 -5.51 10.87 -8.86
CA ALA A 48 -5.45 9.64 -8.07
C ALA A 48 -4.90 8.42 -8.83
N PHE A 49 -5.17 8.32 -10.13
CA PHE A 49 -4.70 7.18 -10.92
C PHE A 49 -3.16 7.12 -11.05
N ILE A 50 -2.47 8.27 -11.04
CA ILE A 50 -1.01 8.34 -11.18
C ILE A 50 -0.30 7.64 -10.02
N PRO A 51 -0.49 8.06 -8.75
CA PRO A 51 0.15 7.38 -7.62
C PRO A 51 -0.31 5.93 -7.48
N LEU A 52 -1.56 5.60 -7.83
CA LEU A 52 -2.05 4.22 -7.80
C LEU A 52 -1.27 3.30 -8.75
N VAL A 53 -1.10 3.70 -10.01
CA VAL A 53 -0.34 2.92 -11.00
C VAL A 53 1.13 2.79 -10.59
N LEU A 54 1.76 3.88 -10.16
CA LEU A 54 3.14 3.86 -9.69
C LEU A 54 3.33 2.92 -8.49
N TRP A 55 2.37 2.91 -7.56
CA TRP A 55 2.40 2.04 -6.40
C TRP A 55 2.23 0.57 -6.76
N ILE A 56 1.26 0.21 -7.62
CA ILE A 56 1.08 -1.18 -8.08
C ILE A 56 2.32 -1.69 -8.81
N LEU A 57 2.90 -0.88 -9.71
CA LEU A 57 4.13 -1.24 -10.41
C LEU A 57 5.28 -1.47 -9.43
N PHE A 58 5.40 -0.61 -8.40
CA PHE A 58 6.39 -0.79 -7.35
C PHE A 58 6.18 -2.11 -6.58
N GLN A 59 4.95 -2.47 -6.23
CA GLN A 59 4.63 -3.75 -5.58
C GLN A 59 5.06 -4.95 -6.44
N ILE A 60 4.79 -4.91 -7.75
CA ILE A 60 5.18 -5.97 -8.70
C ILE A 60 6.70 -6.08 -8.80
N VAL A 61 7.41 -4.95 -8.94
CA VAL A 61 8.88 -4.93 -9.04
C VAL A 61 9.51 -5.46 -7.76
N MET A 62 9.01 -5.06 -6.59
CA MET A 62 9.53 -5.53 -5.31
C MET A 62 9.25 -7.02 -5.09
N PHE A 63 8.04 -7.49 -5.44
CA PHE A 63 7.71 -8.91 -5.41
C PHE A 63 8.65 -9.72 -6.31
N ALA A 64 8.93 -9.25 -7.53
CA ALA A 64 9.83 -9.92 -8.47
C ALA A 64 11.32 -9.85 -8.05
N ALA A 65 11.75 -8.80 -7.36
CA ALA A 65 13.15 -8.57 -7.01
C ALA A 65 13.58 -9.19 -5.68
N VAL A 66 12.66 -9.32 -4.70
CA VAL A 66 13.00 -9.68 -3.31
C VAL A 66 12.38 -11.02 -2.86
N GLY A 67 11.29 -11.49 -3.49
CA GLY A 67 10.58 -12.69 -3.02
C GLY A 67 9.85 -12.50 -1.69
N GLU A 68 9.29 -13.58 -1.12
CA GLU A 68 8.51 -13.57 0.13
C GLU A 68 9.39 -13.47 1.39
N ASP A 69 10.10 -12.36 1.58
CA ASP A 69 10.65 -12.03 2.91
C ASP A 69 9.55 -11.42 3.81
N GLN A 70 9.84 -11.29 5.12
CA GLN A 70 8.96 -10.94 6.27
C GLN A 70 7.93 -9.81 6.10
N ILE A 71 7.95 -9.08 4.98
CA ILE A 71 6.93 -8.11 4.54
C ILE A 71 6.20 -8.76 3.36
N SER A 72 5.00 -9.31 3.57
CA SER A 72 4.25 -9.94 2.47
C SER A 72 3.84 -8.90 1.41
N TRP A 73 4.66 -8.78 0.35
CA TRP A 73 4.35 -8.00 -0.84
C TRP A 73 3.09 -8.53 -1.55
N ALA A 74 2.89 -9.84 -1.51
CA ALA A 74 1.68 -10.50 -2.03
C ALA A 74 0.39 -10.01 -1.37
N CYS A 75 0.42 -9.68 -0.06
CA CYS A 75 -0.73 -9.15 0.66
C CYS A 75 -1.20 -7.78 0.12
N HIS A 76 -0.32 -6.97 -0.46
CA HIS A 76 -0.68 -5.70 -1.06
C HIS A 76 -1.22 -5.83 -2.49
N ILE A 77 -0.87 -6.91 -3.20
CA ILE A 77 -1.38 -7.18 -4.55
C ILE A 77 -2.81 -7.78 -4.51
N GLY A 78 -3.12 -8.54 -3.46
CA GLY A 78 -4.44 -9.18 -3.28
C GLY A 78 -5.47 -8.34 -2.51
N GLY A 79 -5.07 -7.19 -1.96
CA GLY A 79 -5.96 -6.24 -1.29
C GLY A 79 -6.85 -5.48 -2.25
#